data_AF-A0A4P7RMR9-F1
#
_entry.id   AF-A0A4P7RMR9-F1
#
_cell.length_a   1.000
_cell.length_b   1.000
_cell.length_c   1.000
_cell.angle_alpha   90.00
_cell.angle_beta   90.00
_cell.angle_gamma   90.00
#
_symmetry.space_group_name_H-M   'P 1'
#
loop_
_entity.id
_entity.type
_entity.pdbx_description
1 polymer ?
#
loop_
_entity_poly.entity_id
_entity_poly.type
_entity_poly.pdbx_seq_one_letter_code
_entity_poly.pdbx_strand_id
1 'polypeptide(L)'
;MSSRPRSPQITNPDVTYGVQADQLVFVEQSLAEELVLLRTGVATWGEAKAKLNSTRWQQITEKLADVEISVPDDDQLFALDDIPGHLDGDWPEWPAQLMLTLVPNSIVEKYGKKVDSVLNGQFLEFDAADEKKIVAEMNAAGFTCIKDDSLVAAASGF
;
A
#
# COMPACT_ATOMS: atom_id res chain seq x y z
N MET A 1 -12.48 25.42 -38.30
CA MET A 1 -11.39 24.55 -37.80
C MET A 1 -11.08 24.96 -36.37
N SER A 2 -10.96 23.96 -35.48
CA SER A 2 -10.33 24.04 -34.15
C SER A 2 -11.05 24.88 -33.08
N SER A 3 -11.21 24.46 -31.82
CA SER A 3 -10.49 23.44 -31.04
C SER A 3 -11.48 22.76 -30.08
N ARG A 4 -11.45 21.43 -29.97
CA ARG A 4 -12.07 20.74 -28.82
C ARG A 4 -11.19 20.97 -27.60
N PRO A 5 -11.76 21.24 -26.40
CA PRO A 5 -10.98 21.25 -25.18
C PRO A 5 -10.40 19.85 -24.95
N ARG A 6 -9.09 19.78 -24.69
CA ARG A 6 -8.39 18.55 -24.34
C ARG A 6 -8.93 18.15 -22.95
N SER A 7 -9.70 17.07 -22.87
CA SER A 7 -10.17 16.52 -21.60
C SER A 7 -8.99 16.34 -20.65
N PRO A 8 -9.15 16.60 -19.34
CA PRO A 8 -8.11 16.24 -18.38
C PRO A 8 -7.87 14.74 -18.52
N GLN A 9 -6.67 14.36 -18.94
CA GLN A 9 -6.22 12.99 -18.80
C GLN A 9 -6.13 12.78 -17.29
N ILE A 10 -7.09 12.05 -16.73
CA ILE A 10 -6.94 11.49 -15.38
C ILE A 10 -5.77 10.51 -15.53
N THR A 11 -4.58 10.94 -15.14
CA THR A 11 -3.40 10.09 -15.12
C THR A 11 -3.58 9.11 -13.98
N ASN A 12 -3.42 7.81 -14.26
CA ASN A 12 -3.37 6.82 -13.20
C ASN A 12 -2.21 7.17 -12.26
N PRO A 13 -2.29 6.82 -10.96
CA PRO A 13 -1.22 7.09 -10.03
C PRO A 13 0.06 6.34 -10.43
N ASP A 14 1.21 6.86 -10.02
CA ASP A 14 2.48 6.18 -10.17
C ASP A 14 2.50 4.94 -9.25
N VAL A 15 2.96 3.82 -9.78
CA VAL A 15 2.97 2.53 -9.08
C VAL A 15 4.40 2.08 -8.91
N THR A 16 4.78 1.84 -7.67
CA THR A 16 6.04 1.15 -7.36
C THR A 16 5.80 -0.34 -7.31
N TYR A 17 6.74 -1.12 -7.82
CA TYR A 17 6.68 -2.57 -7.77
C TYR A 17 8.00 -3.18 -7.34
N GLY A 18 7.92 -4.37 -6.75
CA GLY A 18 9.08 -5.11 -6.27
C GLY A 18 8.84 -6.61 -6.21
N VAL A 19 9.93 -7.37 -6.17
CA VAL A 19 9.90 -8.83 -6.04
C VAL A 19 10.24 -9.27 -4.61
N GLN A 20 9.37 -10.08 -4.02
CA GLN A 20 9.51 -10.64 -2.67
C GLN A 20 9.13 -12.11 -2.68
N ALA A 21 10.03 -12.98 -2.24
CA ALA A 21 9.79 -14.43 -2.18
C ALA A 21 9.18 -15.00 -3.49
N ASP A 22 9.77 -14.61 -4.63
CA ASP A 22 9.31 -14.94 -6.00
C ASP A 22 7.93 -14.38 -6.39
N GLN A 23 7.36 -13.49 -5.59
CA GLN A 23 6.12 -12.79 -5.88
C GLN A 23 6.36 -11.35 -6.31
N LEU A 24 5.65 -10.91 -7.34
CA LEU A 24 5.62 -9.54 -7.80
C LEU A 24 4.50 -8.78 -7.10
N VAL A 25 4.85 -7.71 -6.41
CA VAL A 25 3.92 -6.87 -5.65
C VAL A 25 3.92 -5.45 -6.22
N PHE A 26 2.72 -4.89 -6.42
CA PHE A 26 2.49 -3.52 -6.84
C PHE A 26 1.85 -2.73 -5.70
N VAL A 27 2.27 -1.48 -5.55
CA VAL A 27 1.72 -0.54 -4.57
C VAL A 27 1.77 0.86 -5.17
N GLU A 28 0.75 1.68 -4.91
CA GLU A 28 0.82 3.10 -5.27
C GLU A 28 2.02 3.75 -4.60
N GLN A 29 2.80 4.55 -5.34
CA GLN A 29 4.05 5.10 -4.83
C GLN A 29 3.86 5.94 -3.56
N SER A 30 2.87 6.84 -3.56
CA SER A 30 2.55 7.69 -2.41
C SER A 30 2.23 6.87 -1.16
N LEU A 31 1.47 5.79 -1.33
CA LEU A 31 1.10 4.88 -0.28
C LEU A 31 2.28 4.03 0.19
N ALA A 32 3.17 3.59 -0.72
CA ALA A 32 4.37 2.86 -0.35
C ALA A 32 5.26 3.68 0.59
N GLU A 33 5.50 4.95 0.24
CA GLU A 33 6.29 5.87 1.07
C GLU A 33 5.63 6.11 2.44
N GLU A 34 4.30 6.28 2.47
CA GLU A 34 3.53 6.43 3.70
C GLU A 34 3.61 5.18 4.59
N LEU A 35 3.46 4.00 3.99
CA LEU A 35 3.54 2.70 4.65
C LEU A 35 4.92 2.42 5.24
N VAL A 36 6.00 2.86 4.56
CA VAL A 36 7.37 2.79 5.09
C VAL A 36 7.57 3.73 6.26
N LEU A 37 7.11 4.99 6.13
CA LEU A 37 7.18 5.97 7.21
C LEU A 37 6.45 5.47 8.46
N LEU A 38 5.25 4.90 8.29
CA LEU A 38 4.45 4.33 9.36
C LEU A 38 5.14 3.14 10.05
N ARG A 39 5.72 2.22 9.29
CA ARG A 39 6.34 1.00 9.85
C ARG A 39 7.72 1.23 10.45
N THR A 40 8.50 2.15 9.90
CA THR A 40 9.95 2.24 10.21
C THR A 40 10.46 3.65 10.48
N GLY A 41 9.71 4.69 10.12
CA GLY A 41 10.20 6.07 10.13
C GLY A 41 9.80 6.90 11.36
N VAL A 42 9.07 6.30 12.31
CA VAL A 42 8.58 6.94 13.54
C VAL A 42 8.98 6.10 14.75
N ALA A 43 9.62 6.72 15.75
CA ALA A 43 10.06 6.02 16.96
C ALA A 43 9.12 6.23 18.15
N THR A 44 8.47 7.40 18.24
CA THR A 44 7.60 7.78 19.35
C THR A 44 6.27 8.32 18.86
N TRP A 45 5.27 8.37 19.75
CA TRP A 45 3.95 8.92 19.43
C TRP A 45 4.01 10.39 19.00
N GLY A 46 4.92 11.18 19.60
CA GLY A 46 5.18 12.55 19.20
C GLY A 46 5.75 12.65 17.78
N GLU A 47 6.66 11.74 17.41
CA GLU A 47 7.15 11.66 16.02
C GLU A 47 6.07 11.21 15.05
N ALA A 48 5.25 10.21 15.42
CA ALA A 48 4.14 9.75 14.60
C ALA A 48 3.16 10.88 14.30
N LYS A 49 2.76 11.63 15.34
CA LYS A 49 1.88 12.81 15.22
C LYS A 49 2.47 13.92 14.35
N ALA A 50 3.79 14.10 14.38
CA ALA A 50 4.47 15.18 13.66
C ALA A 50 4.81 14.83 12.20
N LYS A 51 5.15 13.56 11.91
CA LYS A 51 5.65 13.11 10.61
C LYS A 51 4.57 12.47 9.74
N LEU A 52 3.61 11.74 10.32
CA LEU A 52 2.54 11.12 9.55
C LEU A 52 1.64 12.20 8.95
N ASN A 53 1.08 11.91 7.78
CA ASN A 53 0.09 12.81 7.20
C ASN A 53 -1.18 12.86 8.08
N SER A 54 -1.97 13.93 7.92
CA SER A 54 -3.14 14.17 8.76
C SER A 54 -4.18 13.05 8.68
N THR A 55 -4.34 12.44 7.50
CA THR A 55 -5.29 11.34 7.28
C THR A 55 -4.87 10.09 8.06
N ARG A 56 -3.60 9.70 7.97
CA ARG A 56 -3.06 8.54 8.69
C ARG A 56 -3.12 8.75 10.19
N TRP A 57 -2.73 9.94 10.67
CA TRP A 57 -2.84 10.27 12.08
C TRP A 57 -4.29 10.21 12.57
N GLN A 58 -5.23 10.76 11.79
CA GLN A 58 -6.65 10.70 12.10
C GLN A 58 -7.15 9.25 12.22
N GLN A 59 -6.82 8.39 11.25
CA GLN A 59 -7.19 6.96 11.30
C GLN A 59 -6.67 6.27 12.56
N ILE A 60 -5.43 6.55 12.98
CA ILE A 60 -4.86 5.98 14.21
C ILE A 60 -5.68 6.46 15.42
N THR A 61 -5.96 7.76 15.51
CA THR A 61 -6.72 8.31 16.64
C THR A 61 -8.17 7.83 16.69
N GLU A 62 -8.80 7.62 15.54
CA GLU A 62 -10.15 7.06 15.44
C GLU A 62 -10.16 5.60 15.92
N LYS A 63 -9.20 4.79 15.48
CA LYS A 63 -9.06 3.40 15.92
C LYS A 63 -8.85 3.26 17.43
N LEU A 64 -8.05 4.14 18.02
CA LEU A 64 -7.87 4.17 19.47
C LEU A 64 -9.16 4.58 20.19
N ALA A 65 -9.87 5.60 19.68
CA ALA A 65 -11.12 6.07 20.24
C ALA A 65 -12.25 5.01 20.17
N ASP A 66 -12.29 4.21 19.10
CA ASP A 66 -13.28 3.14 18.90
C ASP A 66 -13.24 2.06 19.99
N VAL A 67 -12.08 1.86 20.63
CA VAL A 67 -11.88 0.95 21.74
C VAL A 67 -11.62 1.68 23.07
N GLU A 68 -11.94 2.97 23.13
CA GLU A 68 -11.81 3.84 24.31
C GLU A 68 -10.37 3.94 24.88
N ILE A 69 -9.34 3.78 24.03
CA ILE A 69 -7.94 3.99 24.38
C ILE A 69 -7.56 5.45 24.13
N SER A 70 -6.95 6.10 25.13
CA SER A 70 -6.38 7.44 24.97
C SER A 70 -5.10 7.40 24.14
N VAL A 71 -4.87 8.42 23.32
CA VAL A 71 -3.59 8.60 22.63
C VAL A 71 -2.44 8.65 23.67
N PRO A 72 -1.41 7.81 23.53
CA PRO A 72 -0.23 7.83 24.41
C PRO A 72 0.52 9.16 24.39
N ASP A 73 1.35 9.39 25.42
CA ASP A 73 2.19 10.59 25.54
C ASP A 73 3.26 10.63 24.45
N ASP A 74 3.66 11.85 24.07
CA ASP A 74 4.55 12.08 22.91
C ASP A 74 5.94 11.39 23.03
N ASP A 75 6.40 11.10 24.24
CA ASP A 75 7.68 10.43 24.53
C ASP A 75 7.57 8.90 24.58
N GLN A 76 6.35 8.34 24.60
CA GLN A 76 6.15 6.91 24.56
C GLN A 76 6.55 6.33 23.20
N LEU A 77 7.07 5.09 23.23
CA LEU A 77 7.42 4.37 22.01
C LEU A 77 6.18 4.12 21.15
N PHE A 78 6.34 4.30 19.85
CA PHE A 78 5.30 4.00 18.89
C PHE A 78 5.48 2.56 18.39
N ALA A 79 4.53 1.69 18.72
CA ALA A 79 4.44 0.35 18.18
C ALA A 79 3.13 0.18 17.42
N LEU A 80 3.17 -0.38 16.22
CA LEU A 80 1.96 -0.64 15.44
C LEU A 80 1.03 -1.63 16.14
N ASP A 81 1.58 -2.55 16.94
CA ASP A 81 0.83 -3.52 17.73
C ASP A 81 -0.08 -2.87 18.79
N ASP A 82 0.21 -1.62 19.17
CA ASP A 82 -0.65 -0.85 20.08
C ASP A 82 -1.90 -0.30 19.37
N ILE A 83 -1.97 -0.39 18.04
CA ILE A 83 -3.05 0.17 17.22
C ILE A 83 -4.08 -0.93 16.91
N PRO A 84 -5.36 -0.74 17.29
CA PRO A 84 -6.42 -1.69 17.03
C PRO A 84 -6.57 -2.05 15.53
N GLY A 85 -6.65 -3.36 15.26
CA GLY A 85 -6.69 -3.93 13.92
C GLY A 85 -5.30 -4.23 13.32
N HIS A 86 -4.20 -3.84 13.96
CA HIS A 86 -2.86 -4.22 13.49
C HIS A 86 -2.59 -5.71 13.61
N LEU A 87 -2.77 -6.23 14.82
CA LEU A 87 -2.56 -7.65 15.11
C LEU A 87 -3.58 -8.56 14.39
N ASP A 88 -4.73 -8.00 14.04
CA ASP A 88 -5.78 -8.69 13.27
C ASP A 88 -5.49 -8.68 11.77
N GLY A 89 -4.47 -7.94 11.30
CA GLY A 89 -4.11 -7.82 9.88
C GLY A 89 -5.07 -6.96 9.05
N ASP A 90 -5.98 -6.23 9.70
CA ASP A 90 -6.94 -5.34 9.07
C ASP A 90 -6.31 -3.99 8.69
N TRP A 91 -5.23 -3.60 9.38
CA TRP A 91 -4.57 -2.31 9.20
C TRP A 91 -3.08 -2.38 9.59
N PRO A 92 -2.16 -1.61 8.99
CA PRO A 92 -2.36 -0.77 7.83
C PRO A 92 -2.61 -1.61 6.57
N GLU A 93 -2.86 -0.94 5.46
CA GLU A 93 -3.14 -1.61 4.21
C GLU A 93 -2.00 -2.55 3.78
N TRP A 94 -2.37 -3.72 3.27
CA TRP A 94 -1.42 -4.72 2.78
C TRP A 94 -1.27 -4.61 1.26
N PRO A 95 -0.08 -4.27 0.72
CA PRO A 95 0.16 -4.16 -0.71
C PRO A 95 -0.39 -5.32 -1.56
N ALA A 96 -0.22 -6.57 -1.13
CA ALA A 96 -0.71 -7.73 -1.88
C ALA A 96 -2.24 -7.81 -1.98
N GLN A 97 -2.95 -7.31 -0.96
CA GLN A 97 -4.41 -7.22 -0.96
C GLN A 97 -4.89 -6.01 -1.76
N LEU A 98 -4.19 -4.87 -1.69
CA LEU A 98 -4.48 -3.67 -2.49
C LEU A 98 -4.36 -3.93 -4.00
N MET A 99 -3.51 -4.88 -4.42
CA MET A 99 -3.43 -5.26 -5.83
C MET A 99 -4.77 -5.74 -6.41
N LEU A 100 -5.71 -6.23 -5.60
CA LEU A 100 -7.05 -6.61 -6.05
C LEU A 100 -7.87 -5.42 -6.58
N THR A 101 -7.61 -4.21 -6.10
CA THR A 101 -8.30 -2.99 -6.53
C THR A 101 -7.41 -2.12 -7.44
N LEU A 102 -6.10 -2.15 -7.23
CA LEU A 102 -5.12 -1.37 -7.99
C LEU A 102 -4.89 -1.92 -9.41
N VAL A 103 -4.75 -3.24 -9.55
CA VAL A 103 -4.37 -3.86 -10.83
C VAL A 103 -5.62 -4.07 -11.70
N PRO A 104 -5.62 -3.65 -12.98
CA PRO A 104 -6.75 -3.87 -13.88
C PRO A 104 -7.16 -5.35 -13.95
N ASN A 105 -8.47 -5.60 -13.87
CA ASN A 105 -9.03 -6.96 -13.89
C ASN A 105 -8.52 -7.83 -15.05
N SER A 106 -8.25 -7.25 -16.22
CA SER A 106 -7.70 -7.98 -17.38
C SER A 106 -6.31 -8.57 -17.13
N ILE A 107 -5.49 -7.89 -16.31
CA ILE A 107 -4.16 -8.35 -15.93
C ILE A 107 -4.29 -9.38 -14.80
N VAL A 108 -5.17 -9.12 -13.83
CA VAL A 108 -5.49 -10.04 -12.73
C VAL A 108 -5.97 -11.39 -13.25
N GLU A 109 -6.89 -11.42 -14.23
CA GLU A 109 -7.42 -12.66 -14.80
C GLU A 109 -6.37 -13.44 -15.60
N LYS A 110 -5.36 -12.75 -16.16
CA LYS A 110 -4.37 -13.34 -17.04
C LYS A 110 -3.14 -13.89 -16.31
N TYR A 111 -2.69 -13.19 -15.27
CA TYR A 111 -1.46 -13.51 -14.55
C TYR A 111 -1.66 -13.68 -13.04
N GLY A 112 -2.79 -13.21 -12.51
CA GLY A 112 -3.04 -13.15 -11.09
C GLY A 112 -3.55 -14.46 -10.54
N LYS A 113 -2.97 -14.88 -9.42
CA LYS A 113 -3.47 -15.97 -8.60
C LYS A 113 -4.10 -15.39 -7.34
N LYS A 114 -5.42 -15.49 -7.26
CA LYS A 114 -6.16 -15.10 -6.05
C LYS A 114 -5.93 -16.17 -4.98
N VAL A 115 -5.46 -15.75 -3.82
CA VAL A 115 -5.22 -16.63 -2.67
C VAL A 115 -6.08 -16.17 -1.51
N ASP A 116 -6.82 -17.10 -0.92
CA ASP A 116 -7.61 -16.84 0.28
C ASP A 116 -6.71 -16.99 1.51
N SER A 117 -6.50 -15.91 2.25
CA SER A 117 -5.90 -16.00 3.58
C SER A 117 -6.96 -16.36 4.62
N VAL A 118 -6.57 -17.17 5.61
CA VAL A 118 -7.50 -17.65 6.65
C VAL A 118 -7.97 -16.53 7.58
N LEU A 119 -7.21 -15.43 7.68
CA LEU A 119 -7.42 -14.35 8.64
C LEU A 119 -7.85 -13.03 7.99
N ASN A 120 -7.27 -12.64 6.85
CA ASN A 120 -7.37 -11.25 6.33
C ASN A 120 -8.10 -11.16 4.98
N GLY A 121 -8.75 -12.25 4.56
CA GLY A 121 -9.45 -12.35 3.29
C GLY A 121 -8.54 -12.65 2.10
N GLN A 122 -9.03 -12.38 0.89
CA GLN A 122 -8.35 -12.70 -0.35
C GLN A 122 -7.25 -11.67 -0.66
N PHE A 123 -6.11 -12.14 -1.18
CA PHE A 123 -5.05 -11.29 -1.73
C PHE A 123 -4.63 -11.80 -3.11
N LEU A 124 -3.84 -11.00 -3.82
CA LEU A 124 -3.36 -11.32 -5.15
C LEU A 124 -1.87 -11.69 -5.14
N GLU A 125 -1.53 -12.77 -5.83
CA GLU A 125 -0.16 -13.16 -6.11
C GLU A 125 0.11 -13.05 -7.62
N PHE A 126 1.24 -12.47 -7.97
CA PHE A 126 1.80 -12.53 -9.32
C PHE A 126 3.16 -13.21 -9.26
N ASP A 127 3.45 -14.08 -10.24
CA ASP A 127 4.77 -14.71 -10.34
C ASP A 127 5.81 -13.70 -10.85
N ALA A 128 6.95 -13.59 -10.16
CA ALA A 128 8.06 -12.74 -10.56
C ALA A 128 8.61 -13.12 -11.96
N ALA A 129 8.43 -14.36 -12.41
CA ALA A 129 8.79 -14.79 -13.76
C ALA A 129 8.03 -14.02 -14.86
N ASP A 130 6.84 -13.48 -14.55
CA ASP A 130 6.02 -12.70 -15.47
C ASP A 130 6.21 -11.18 -15.32
N GLU A 131 7.14 -10.71 -14.47
CA GLU A 131 7.43 -9.28 -14.20
C GLU A 131 7.37 -8.42 -15.47
N LYS A 132 8.18 -8.75 -16.47
CA LYS A 132 8.29 -7.95 -17.70
C LYS A 132 6.98 -7.86 -18.48
N LYS A 133 6.15 -8.91 -18.45
CA LYS A 133 4.87 -8.94 -19.18
C LYS A 133 3.83 -8.11 -18.44
N ILE A 134 3.73 -8.31 -17.13
CA ILE A 134 2.76 -7.62 -16.27
C ILE A 134 3.05 -6.12 -16.27
N VAL A 135 4.31 -5.72 -16.10
CA VAL A 135 4.73 -4.31 -16.14
C VAL A 135 4.45 -3.67 -17.51
N ALA A 136 4.67 -4.40 -18.61
CA ALA A 136 4.33 -3.89 -19.94
C ALA A 136 2.82 -3.63 -20.11
N GLU A 137 1.98 -4.52 -19.58
CA GLU A 137 0.52 -4.35 -19.61
C GLU A 137 0.03 -3.25 -18.67
N MET A 138 0.63 -3.11 -17.48
CA MET A 138 0.35 -1.99 -16.57
C MET A 138 0.68 -0.64 -17.21
N ASN A 139 1.85 -0.52 -17.87
CA ASN A 139 2.22 0.68 -18.61
C ASN A 139 1.26 0.94 -19.78
N ALA A 140 0.84 -0.10 -20.51
CA ALA A 140 -0.15 0.02 -21.58
C ALA A 140 -1.54 0.42 -21.06
N ALA A 141 -1.88 0.06 -19.83
CA ALA A 141 -3.09 0.50 -19.13
C ALA A 141 -3.00 1.93 -18.58
N GLY A 142 -1.85 2.59 -18.73
CA GLY A 142 -1.65 4.01 -18.40
C GLY A 142 -1.04 4.28 -17.03
N PHE A 143 -0.54 3.27 -16.33
CA PHE A 143 0.24 3.44 -15.09
C PHE A 143 1.70 3.72 -15.41
N THR A 144 2.39 4.46 -14.53
CA THR A 144 3.86 4.53 -14.54
C THR A 144 4.39 3.51 -13.56
N CYS A 145 5.07 2.46 -14.03
CA CYS A 145 5.66 1.46 -13.13
C CYS A 145 7.13 1.76 -12.81
N ILE A 146 7.46 1.89 -11.52
CA ILE A 146 8.81 2.13 -11.00
C ILE A 146 9.26 0.91 -10.20
N LYS A 147 10.43 0.35 -10.52
CA LYS A 147 10.97 -0.79 -9.76
C LYS A 147 11.69 -0.30 -8.51
N ASP A 148 11.26 -0.77 -7.34
CA ASP A 148 11.96 -0.59 -6.06
C ASP A 148 11.63 -1.74 -5.09
N ASP A 149 12.46 -2.79 -5.11
CA ASP A 149 12.26 -3.96 -4.27
C ASP A 149 12.35 -3.62 -2.77
N SER A 150 13.18 -2.62 -2.41
CA SER A 150 13.41 -2.25 -1.01
C SER A 150 12.25 -1.44 -0.43
N LEU A 151 11.71 -0.50 -1.22
CA LEU A 151 10.53 0.27 -0.81
C LEU A 151 9.32 -0.65 -0.65
N VAL A 152 9.10 -1.57 -1.59
CA VAL A 152 7.99 -2.52 -1.50
C VAL A 152 8.18 -3.49 -0.34
N ALA A 153 9.42 -3.89 0.01
CA ALA A 153 9.71 -4.74 1.18
C ALA A 153 9.30 -4.06 2.48
N ALA A 154 9.82 -2.84 2.69
CA ALA A 154 9.48 -2.07 3.86
C ALA A 154 7.99 -1.72 3.92
N ALA A 155 7.34 -1.42 2.78
CA ALA A 155 5.90 -1.14 2.71
C ALA A 155 5.02 -2.38 2.92
N SER A 156 5.54 -3.59 2.70
CA SER A 156 4.87 -4.85 3.00
C SER A 156 5.14 -5.35 4.43
N GLY A 157 6.09 -4.75 5.15
CA GLY A 157 6.47 -5.15 6.51
C GLY A 157 7.56 -6.22 6.59
N PHE A 158 8.39 -6.37 5.54
CA PHE A 158 9.55 -7.27 5.50
C PHE A 158 10.87 -6.54 5.75
#